data_AF-A0A811PZ91-F1
#
_entry.id   AF-A0A811PZ91-F1
#
_cell.length_a   1.000
_cell.length_b   1.000
_cell.length_c   1.000
_cell.angle_alpha   90.00
_cell.angle_beta   90.00
_cell.angle_gamma   90.00
#
_symmetry.space_group_name_H-M   'P 1'
#
loop_
_entity.id
_entity.type
_entity.pdbx_description
1 polymer ?
#
loop_
_entity_poly.entity_id
_entity_poly.type
_entity_poly.pdbx_seq_one_letter_code
_entity_poly.pdbx_strand_id
1 'polypeptide(L)'
;MGLHKYVQMALPDRVSTIMDQQLRMEIEDGEPATSNSMLRISCITSILQVGISCSEEMPVDRVSIGDALKELQAIRDKFQKLLCSEEASSSH
;
A
#
# COMPACT_ATOMS: atom_id res chain seq x y z
N MET A 1 -16.22 17.27 2.40
CA MET A 1 -15.55 15.95 2.43
C MET A 1 -14.07 16.17 2.15
N GLY A 2 -13.19 15.88 3.11
CA GLY A 2 -11.74 16.08 2.96
C GLY A 2 -11.02 14.85 2.41
N LEU A 3 -9.75 15.01 2.02
CA LEU A 3 -8.93 13.92 1.47
C LEU A 3 -8.84 12.73 2.42
N HIS A 4 -8.57 12.98 3.71
CA HIS A 4 -8.56 11.95 4.75
C HIS A 4 -9.86 11.10 4.72
N LYS A 5 -11.02 11.75 4.72
CA LYS A 5 -12.31 11.05 4.73
C LYS A 5 -12.58 10.30 3.42
N TYR A 6 -12.20 10.88 2.29
CA TYR A 6 -12.32 10.23 0.99
C TYR A 6 -11.52 8.93 0.92
N VAL A 7 -10.26 8.97 1.36
CA VAL A 7 -9.38 7.79 1.41
C VAL A 7 -9.92 6.77 2.41
N GLN A 8 -10.30 7.19 3.62
CA GLN A 8 -10.86 6.29 4.65
C GLN A 8 -12.07 5.49 4.15
N MET A 9 -12.99 6.12 3.40
CA MET A 9 -14.17 5.43 2.85
C MET A 9 -13.86 4.50 1.67
N ALA A 10 -12.69 4.64 1.05
CA ALA A 10 -12.28 3.78 -0.05
C ALA A 10 -11.56 2.51 0.41
N LEU A 11 -11.12 2.44 1.68
CA LEU A 11 -10.34 1.31 2.18
C LEU A 11 -11.22 0.20 2.78
N PRO A 12 -10.83 -1.08 2.62
CA PRO A 12 -9.79 -1.57 1.70
C PRO A 12 -10.32 -1.78 0.26
N ASP A 13 -11.64 -1.82 0.07
CA ASP A 13 -12.28 -2.41 -1.10
C ASP A 13 -12.10 -1.63 -2.41
N ARG A 14 -11.92 -0.31 -2.32
CA ARG A 14 -11.89 0.61 -3.47
C ARG A 14 -10.51 1.23 -3.70
N VAL A 15 -9.46 0.71 -3.07
CA VAL A 15 -8.09 1.22 -3.22
C VAL A 15 -7.66 1.25 -4.68
N SER A 16 -7.94 0.21 -5.46
CA SER A 16 -7.63 0.17 -6.90
C SER A 16 -8.29 1.28 -7.74
N THR A 17 -9.39 1.85 -7.23
CA THR A 17 -10.14 2.93 -7.91
C THR A 17 -9.59 4.31 -7.56
N ILE A 18 -9.03 4.48 -6.36
CA ILE A 18 -8.49 5.76 -5.89
C ILE A 18 -6.96 5.87 -6.04
N MET A 19 -6.30 4.74 -6.29
CA MET A 19 -4.86 4.67 -6.49
C MET A 19 -4.47 5.30 -7.83
N ASP A 20 -3.38 6.05 -7.81
CA ASP A 20 -2.83 6.69 -9.00
C ASP A 20 -2.55 5.65 -10.10
N GLN A 21 -2.85 6.01 -11.36
CA GLN A 21 -2.67 5.10 -12.49
C GLN A 21 -1.21 4.71 -12.69
N GLN A 22 -0.26 5.58 -12.37
CA GLN A 22 1.17 5.28 -12.43
C GLN A 22 1.60 4.27 -11.37
N LEU A 23 0.90 4.21 -10.23
CA LEU A 23 1.08 3.13 -9.25
C LEU A 23 0.45 1.83 -9.73
N ARG A 24 -0.56 1.89 -10.62
CA ARG A 24 -1.17 0.70 -11.24
C ARG A 24 -0.37 0.17 -12.43
N MET A 25 0.20 1.05 -13.23
CA MET A 25 0.96 0.69 -14.41
C MET A 25 2.21 -0.08 -13.98
N GLU A 26 2.34 -1.29 -14.50
CA GLU A 26 3.63 -1.90 -14.64
C GLU A 26 4.46 -0.99 -15.56
N ILE A 27 5.75 -0.83 -15.29
CA ILE A 27 6.66 -0.63 -16.41
C ILE A 27 6.61 -1.98 -17.12
N GLU A 28 5.59 -2.14 -17.96
CA GLU A 28 5.16 -3.41 -18.53
C GLU A 28 6.06 -3.67 -19.74
N ASP A 29 6.91 -4.69 -19.64
CA ASP A 29 7.21 -5.52 -20.80
C ASP A 29 6.43 -6.83 -20.61
N GLY A 30 5.11 -6.76 -20.80
CA GLY A 30 4.31 -7.88 -21.32
C GLY A 30 3.91 -9.04 -20.41
N GLU A 31 3.82 -8.91 -19.07
CA GLU A 31 3.35 -10.01 -18.21
C GLU A 31 1.88 -9.83 -17.75
N PRO A 32 1.06 -10.89 -17.72
CA PRO A 32 -0.37 -10.80 -17.42
C PRO A 32 -0.59 -10.45 -15.95
N ALA A 33 -1.45 -9.47 -15.63
CA ALA A 33 -1.87 -9.06 -14.28
C ALA A 33 -1.59 -10.09 -13.17
N THR A 34 -0.36 -10.08 -12.66
CA THR A 34 0.19 -11.17 -11.85
C THR A 34 -0.19 -10.99 -10.38
N SER A 35 0.14 -12.00 -9.55
CA SER A 35 0.14 -11.90 -8.07
C SER A 35 0.74 -10.57 -7.56
N ASN A 36 1.73 -10.01 -8.28
CA ASN A 36 2.32 -8.70 -8.02
C ASN A 36 1.30 -7.55 -7.98
N SER A 37 0.25 -7.58 -8.79
CA SER A 37 -0.80 -6.54 -8.81
C SER A 37 -1.61 -6.54 -7.51
N MET A 38 -1.98 -7.72 -7.01
CA MET A 38 -2.71 -7.85 -5.75
C MET A 38 -1.81 -7.53 -4.53
N LEU A 39 -0.55 -7.94 -4.57
CA LEU A 39 0.45 -7.57 -3.56
C LEU A 39 0.67 -6.05 -3.53
N ARG A 40 0.71 -5.40 -4.69
CA ARG A 40 0.85 -3.94 -4.79
C ARG A 40 -0.34 -3.21 -4.21
N ILE A 41 -1.57 -3.61 -4.57
CA ILE A 41 -2.79 -3.04 -3.98
C ILE A 41 -2.78 -3.21 -2.46
N SER A 42 -2.37 -4.38 -1.96
CA SER A 42 -2.27 -4.64 -0.51
C SER A 42 -1.21 -3.77 0.17
N CYS A 43 -0.07 -3.55 -0.48
CA CYS A 43 0.99 -2.66 -0.01
C CYS A 43 0.51 -1.20 0.09
N ILE A 44 -0.07 -0.69 -0.99
CA ILE A 44 -0.63 0.67 -1.03
C ILE A 44 -1.76 0.83 -0.02
N THR A 45 -2.63 -0.16 0.14
CA THR A 45 -3.67 -0.16 1.19
C THR A 45 -3.06 0.04 2.57
N SER A 46 -1.99 -0.70 2.89
CA SER A 46 -1.30 -0.59 4.18
C SER A 46 -0.66 0.79 4.37
N ILE A 47 -0.05 1.36 3.33
CA ILE A 47 0.53 2.72 3.36
C ILE A 47 -0.55 3.78 3.58
N LEU A 48 -1.71 3.64 2.92
CA LEU A 48 -2.84 4.55 3.09
C LEU A 48 -3.42 4.50 4.52
N GLN A 49 -3.42 3.34 5.18
CA GLN A 49 -3.81 3.22 6.60
C GLN A 49 -2.88 4.02 7.52
N VAL A 50 -1.57 3.97 7.28
CA VAL A 50 -0.60 4.84 7.99
C VAL A 50 -0.89 6.30 7.69
N GLY A 51 -1.11 6.65 6.42
CA GLY A 51 -1.43 8.02 6.00
C GLY A 51 -2.71 8.59 6.64
N ILE A 52 -3.75 7.76 6.81
CA ILE A 52 -4.98 8.12 7.54
C ILE A 52 -4.62 8.47 8.99
N SER A 53 -3.89 7.58 9.67
CA SER A 53 -3.49 7.77 11.08
C SER A 53 -2.59 9.01 11.28
N CYS A 54 -1.75 9.33 10.29
CA CYS A 54 -0.92 10.55 10.31
C CYS A 54 -1.73 11.84 10.06
N SER A 55 -2.92 11.74 9.47
CA SER A 55 -3.74 12.87 9.01
C SER A 55 -5.02 13.07 9.83
N GLU A 56 -5.10 12.48 11.02
CA GLU A 56 -6.17 12.77 11.98
C GLU A 56 -6.27 14.29 12.24
N GLU A 57 -7.50 14.78 12.36
CA GLU A 57 -7.76 16.22 12.49
C GLU A 57 -7.10 16.77 13.75
N MET A 58 -7.31 16.07 14.87
CA MET A 58 -6.76 16.43 16.17
C MET A 58 -5.29 16.00 16.28
N PRO A 59 -4.37 16.90 16.67
CA PRO A 59 -2.96 16.55 16.79
C PRO A 59 -2.65 15.40 17.75
N VAL A 60 -3.47 15.22 18.79
CA VAL A 60 -3.32 14.16 19.81
C VAL A 60 -3.65 12.76 19.26
N ASP A 61 -4.49 12.70 18.24
CA ASP A 61 -4.92 11.42 17.63
C ASP A 61 -3.96 10.98 16.51
N ARG A 62 -3.03 11.86 16.09
CA ARG A 62 -2.05 11.51 15.07
C ARG A 62 -1.00 10.57 15.64
N VAL A 63 -0.69 9.52 14.88
CA VAL A 63 0.44 8.65 15.18
C VAL A 63 1.74 9.46 15.21
N SER A 64 2.66 9.10 16.11
CA SER A 64 3.96 9.75 16.19
C SER A 64 4.76 9.47 14.91
N ILE A 65 5.62 10.41 14.49
CA ILE A 65 6.47 10.19 13.31
C ILE A 65 7.38 8.96 13.46
N GLY A 66 7.79 8.66 14.69
CA GLY A 66 8.60 7.48 15.00
C GLY A 66 7.82 6.18 14.80
N ASP A 67 6.55 6.15 15.17
CA ASP A 67 5.71 4.96 15.01
C ASP A 67 5.26 4.80 13.56
N ALA A 68 4.90 5.90 12.88
CA ALA A 68 4.64 5.89 11.44
C ALA A 68 5.84 5.35 10.64
N LEU A 69 7.07 5.75 10.99
CA LEU A 69 8.28 5.23 10.36
C LEU A 69 8.46 3.73 10.59
N LYS A 70 8.24 3.24 11.82
CA LYS A 70 8.32 1.80 12.13
C LYS A 70 7.29 1.01 11.33
N GLU A 71 6.05 1.49 11.23
CA GLU A 71 5.00 0.83 10.46
C GLU A 71 5.34 0.79 8.96
N LEU A 72 5.82 1.90 8.40
CA LEU A 72 6.26 1.94 7.00
C LEU A 72 7.44 1.01 6.73
N GLN A 73 8.40 0.90 7.65
CA GLN A 73 9.51 -0.05 7.56
C GLN A 73 8.99 -1.50 7.61
N ALA A 74 8.06 -1.81 8.51
CA ALA A 74 7.46 -3.14 8.60
C ALA A 74 6.67 -3.51 7.33
N ILE A 75 5.93 -2.55 6.74
CA ILE A 75 5.25 -2.72 5.46
C ILE A 75 6.26 -3.04 4.36
N ARG A 76 7.31 -2.21 4.21
CA ARG A 76 8.38 -2.45 3.23
C ARG A 76 8.97 -3.85 3.38
N ASP A 77 9.40 -4.21 4.58
CA ASP A 77 10.08 -5.49 4.83
C ASP A 77 9.15 -6.68 4.58
N LYS A 78 7.84 -6.55 4.87
CA LYS A 78 6.83 -7.56 4.57
C LYS A 78 6.67 -7.78 3.07
N PHE A 79 6.46 -6.71 2.30
CA PHE A 79 6.21 -6.84 0.86
C PHE A 79 7.47 -7.17 0.07
N GLN A 80 8.64 -6.70 0.52
CA GLN A 80 9.92 -7.07 -0.08
C GLN A 80 10.21 -8.59 0.07
N LYS A 81 9.87 -9.18 1.22
CA LYS A 81 9.94 -10.64 1.42
C LYS A 81 8.99 -11.40 0.49
N LEU A 82 7.74 -10.93 0.36
CA LEU A 82 6.73 -11.57 -0.49
C LEU A 82 7.16 -11.60 -1.96
N LEU A 83 7.73 -10.50 -2.47
CA LEU A 83 8.26 -10.42 -3.83
C LEU A 83 9.47 -11.36 -4.04
N CYS A 84 10.39 -11.47 -3.06
CA CYS A 84 11.53 -12.39 -3.15
C CYS A 84 11.14 -13.88 -3.08
N SER A 85 10.00 -14.22 -2.45
CA SER A 85 9.53 -15.61 -2.38
C SER A 85 8.83 -16.12 -3.64
N GLU A 86 8.43 -15.24 -4.57
CA GLU A 86 7.80 -15.65 -5.84
C GLU A 86 8.85 -16.09 -6.88
N GLU A 87 10.09 -15.60 -6.81
CA GLU A 87 11.17 -16.03 -7.72
C GLU A 87 11.71 -17.44 -7.41
N ALA A 88 11.49 -17.96 -6.19
CA ALA A 88 11.93 -19.30 -5.80
C ALA A 88 11.02 -20.43 -6.31
N SER A 89 9.82 -20.12 -6.81
CA SER A 89 8.84 -21.14 -7.24
C SER A 89 8.72 -21.29 -8.76
N SER A 90 9.40 -20.47 -9.56
CA SER A 90 9.41 -20.55 -11.03
C SER A 90 10.58 -21.37 -11.61
N SER A 91 11.32 -22.10 -10.76
CA SER A 91 12.34 -23.06 -11.19
C SER A 91 11.78 -24.49 -11.12
N HIS A 92 10.89 -24.86 -12.03
CA HIS A 92 10.61 -26.25 -12.38
C HIS A 92 10.03 -26.38 -13.79
#